data_AF-A0A8J5RQL7-F1
#
_entry.id   AF-A0A8J5RQL7-F1
#
_cell.length_a   1.000
_cell.length_b   1.000
_cell.length_c   1.000
_cell.angle_alpha   90.00
_cell.angle_beta   90.00
_cell.angle_gamma   90.00
#
_symmetry.space_group_name_H-M   'P 1'
#
loop_
_entity.id
_entity.type
_entity.pdbx_description
1 polymer ?
#
loop_
_entity_poly.entity_id
_entity_poly.type
_entity_poly.pdbx_seq_one_letter_code
_entity_poly.pdbx_strand_id
1 'polypeptide(L)'
;MRRPSPARGPALAGAVAVVLLPAIWPTIFTPLGHSFPSLFSEWNAPKPMHESLLDEALRRSISVEQKRELWSPLPYQGWKPCLKSSNVHGVPLEPTGYIQVFLDGGLNQQRMGICDAVAVAKVLNATLVIPHLEVNPVWKDSSSFEEIFDVDHFINTLKAEVAIVKVLPKEFSWSTREYYGTGIRATRIKTAPLHASASWYLENVSPILQSYGIAAIAPFSHRLAFDNLPVDIQHLRCKVNFQALVFLPHILSLGESLVKRLKSPVHGHSSEFIQEDGEDTNQAGKYAVLHLRFDKDMAAHSACDFGGGRAERLALAKYRQVIWQGRVLNSQLTDEELRNMGRCPLTPEEIGVLLAALGFDSRTRIYLASHKV
;
A
#
# COMPACT_ATOMS: atom_id res chain seq x y z
N MET A 1 -38.56 65.47 -20.00
CA MET A 1 -39.19 65.00 -21.26
C MET A 1 -39.01 63.49 -21.37
N ARG A 2 -40.09 62.75 -21.66
CA ARG A 2 -40.13 61.29 -21.92
C ARG A 2 -39.35 60.95 -23.20
N ARG A 3 -38.56 59.87 -23.33
CA ARG A 3 -38.84 58.42 -23.62
C ARG A 3 -37.51 57.82 -24.20
N PRO A 4 -37.34 56.51 -24.53
CA PRO A 4 -37.97 55.26 -24.10
C PRO A 4 -36.95 54.14 -23.70
N SER A 5 -37.49 53.00 -23.25
CA SER A 5 -36.81 51.71 -22.97
C SER A 5 -36.21 51.04 -24.23
N PRO A 6 -35.23 50.13 -24.07
CA PRO A 6 -35.05 49.01 -24.99
C PRO A 6 -35.27 47.63 -24.34
N ALA A 7 -36.06 46.86 -25.06
CA ALA A 7 -36.20 45.40 -25.16
C ALA A 7 -35.31 44.48 -24.30
N ARG A 8 -35.96 43.57 -23.57
CA ARG A 8 -35.40 42.29 -23.12
C ARG A 8 -35.48 41.28 -24.28
N GLY A 9 -34.33 40.98 -24.90
CA GLY A 9 -34.08 39.82 -25.77
C GLY A 9 -33.29 38.73 -25.03
N PRO A 10 -33.13 37.51 -25.58
CA PRO A 10 -33.22 36.26 -24.83
C PRO A 10 -31.92 35.88 -24.11
N ALA A 11 -31.75 36.29 -22.85
CA ALA A 11 -30.66 35.81 -22.00
C ALA A 11 -30.96 34.46 -21.31
N LEU A 12 -32.15 33.88 -21.52
CA LEU A 12 -32.55 32.62 -20.86
C LEU A 12 -32.24 31.33 -21.65
N ALA A 13 -31.89 31.43 -22.94
CA ALA A 13 -31.57 30.23 -23.73
C ALA A 13 -30.14 29.70 -23.48
N GLY A 14 -29.21 30.55 -23.01
CA GLY A 14 -27.82 30.15 -22.74
C GLY A 14 -27.63 29.41 -21.42
N ALA A 15 -28.46 29.68 -20.40
CA ALA A 15 -28.28 29.11 -19.07
C ALA A 15 -28.78 27.66 -18.96
N VAL A 16 -29.78 27.26 -19.76
CA VAL A 16 -30.33 25.90 -19.73
C VAL A 16 -29.42 24.90 -20.45
N ALA A 17 -28.69 25.35 -21.49
CA ALA A 17 -27.72 24.50 -22.19
C ALA A 17 -26.55 24.07 -21.30
N VAL A 18 -26.08 24.94 -20.39
CA VAL A 18 -24.93 24.66 -19.52
C VAL A 18 -25.25 23.65 -18.42
N VAL A 19 -26.52 23.51 -18.02
CA VAL A 19 -26.94 22.60 -16.92
C VAL A 19 -27.33 21.20 -17.43
N LEU A 20 -27.77 21.06 -18.68
CA LEU A 20 -28.24 19.77 -19.22
C LEU A 20 -27.20 19.01 -20.07
N LEU A 21 -26.14 19.67 -20.55
CA LEU A 21 -25.06 19.03 -21.30
C LEU A 21 -24.33 17.87 -20.57
N PRO A 22 -24.18 17.86 -19.23
CA PRO A 22 -23.53 16.75 -18.54
C PRO A 22 -24.37 15.45 -18.48
N ALA A 23 -25.70 15.54 -18.66
CA ALA A 23 -26.60 14.39 -18.54
C ALA A 23 -26.74 13.59 -19.85
N ILE A 24 -26.44 14.21 -20.99
CA ILE A 24 -26.63 13.63 -22.32
C ILE A 24 -25.31 13.08 -22.90
N TRP A 25 -24.16 13.63 -22.47
CA TRP A 25 -22.82 13.15 -22.83
C TRP A 25 -21.87 13.08 -21.62
N PRO A 26 -21.99 12.06 -20.75
CA PRO A 26 -21.09 11.89 -19.59
C PRO A 26 -19.62 11.66 -20.00
N THR A 27 -19.36 11.26 -21.25
CA THR A 27 -18.02 11.02 -21.81
C THR A 27 -17.24 12.27 -22.20
N ILE A 28 -17.89 13.44 -22.29
CA ILE A 28 -17.21 14.70 -22.64
C ILE A 28 -16.61 15.37 -21.38
N PHE A 29 -17.16 15.07 -20.20
CA PHE A 29 -16.73 15.63 -18.91
C PHE A 29 -16.08 14.63 -17.95
N THR A 30 -15.91 13.37 -18.36
CA THR A 30 -14.91 12.52 -17.71
C THR A 30 -13.56 13.22 -17.75
N PRO A 31 -12.83 13.35 -16.63
CA PRO A 31 -11.47 13.86 -16.70
C PRO A 31 -10.73 12.96 -17.68
N LEU A 32 -10.22 13.53 -18.76
CA LEU A 32 -9.33 12.87 -19.71
C LEU A 32 -8.03 12.52 -18.97
N GLY A 33 -8.11 11.53 -18.09
CA GLY A 33 -6.99 10.80 -17.51
C GLY A 33 -6.39 9.81 -18.50
N HIS A 34 -7.05 9.62 -19.65
CA HIS A 34 -6.39 9.11 -20.84
C HIS A 34 -5.59 10.25 -21.45
N SER A 35 -4.31 10.31 -21.10
CA SER A 35 -3.30 10.89 -21.97
C SER A 35 -3.44 10.23 -23.34
N PHE A 36 -4.16 10.89 -24.26
CA PHE A 36 -3.90 10.71 -25.67
C PHE A 36 -2.40 10.96 -25.84
N PRO A 37 -1.63 10.04 -26.44
CA PRO A 37 -0.27 10.38 -26.81
C PRO A 37 -0.41 11.59 -27.73
N SER A 38 0.17 12.72 -27.34
CA SER A 38 0.37 13.79 -28.30
C SER A 38 1.09 13.12 -29.47
N LEU A 39 0.64 13.39 -30.70
CA LEU A 39 1.31 12.97 -31.93
C LEU A 39 2.76 13.52 -32.05
N PHE A 40 3.22 14.25 -31.03
CA PHE A 40 4.57 14.81 -30.84
C PHE A 40 5.14 14.48 -29.45
N SER A 41 4.67 13.42 -28.79
CA SER A 41 5.42 12.85 -27.67
C SER A 41 6.69 12.28 -28.27
N GLU A 42 7.81 13.00 -28.17
CA GLU A 42 9.14 12.40 -28.25
C GLU A 42 9.17 11.28 -27.21
N TRP A 43 8.74 10.09 -27.61
CA TRP A 43 8.95 8.89 -26.82
C TRP A 43 10.42 8.54 -27.01
N ASN A 44 11.27 9.35 -26.39
CA ASN A 44 12.68 9.04 -26.27
C ASN A 44 12.73 7.80 -25.39
N ALA A 45 13.23 6.69 -25.94
CA ALA A 45 13.61 5.56 -25.11
C ALA A 45 14.52 6.10 -24.00
N PRO A 46 14.29 5.71 -22.72
CA PRO A 46 15.18 6.11 -21.64
C PRO A 46 16.62 5.82 -22.05
N LYS A 47 17.49 6.82 -21.96
CA LYS A 47 18.90 6.63 -22.28
C LYS A 47 19.53 5.76 -21.19
N PRO A 48 20.24 4.66 -21.52
CA PRO A 48 21.03 3.93 -20.56
C PRO A 48 21.99 4.88 -19.83
N MET A 49 21.96 4.87 -18.50
CA MET A 49 22.80 5.73 -17.68
C MET A 49 24.07 5.01 -17.20
N HIS A 50 24.05 3.68 -17.15
CA HIS A 50 25.05 2.85 -16.49
C HIS A 50 25.54 1.68 -17.37
N GLU A 51 25.50 1.85 -18.69
CA GLU A 51 25.84 0.80 -19.67
C GLU A 51 27.24 0.22 -19.45
N SER A 52 28.24 1.07 -19.17
CA SER A 52 29.60 0.61 -18.88
C SER A 52 29.70 -0.25 -17.61
N LEU A 53 28.95 0.12 -16.56
CA LEU A 53 28.90 -0.65 -15.31
C LEU A 53 28.18 -1.98 -15.51
N LEU A 54 27.13 -1.99 -16.32
CA LEU A 54 26.43 -3.23 -16.66
C LEU A 54 27.32 -4.18 -17.45
N ASP A 55 28.03 -3.68 -18.46
CA ASP A 55 28.96 -4.48 -19.26
C ASP A 55 30.09 -5.07 -18.41
N GLU A 56 30.66 -4.28 -17.49
CA GLU A 56 31.70 -4.74 -16.58
C GLU A 56 31.15 -5.79 -15.60
N ALA A 57 29.96 -5.56 -15.04
CA ALA A 57 29.32 -6.51 -14.14
C ALA A 57 28.99 -7.84 -14.82
N LEU A 58 28.57 -7.82 -16.09
CA LEU A 58 28.27 -9.03 -16.87
C LEU A 58 29.53 -9.82 -17.27
N ARG A 59 30.68 -9.14 -17.45
CA ARG A 59 31.97 -9.79 -17.77
C ARG A 59 32.67 -10.37 -16.53
N ARG A 60 32.28 -9.94 -15.34
CA ARG A 60 32.90 -10.36 -14.09
C ARG A 60 32.71 -11.87 -13.86
N SER A 61 33.82 -12.61 -13.83
CA SER A 61 33.82 -14.01 -13.39
C SER A 61 33.74 -14.08 -11.87
N ILE A 62 32.83 -14.90 -11.36
CA ILE A 62 32.60 -15.08 -9.92
C ILE A 62 33.04 -16.48 -9.54
N SER A 63 33.78 -16.60 -8.44
CA SER A 63 34.33 -17.89 -8.00
C SER A 63 33.23 -18.86 -7.59
N VAL A 64 33.54 -20.15 -7.54
CA VAL A 64 32.60 -21.18 -7.09
C VAL A 64 32.19 -20.93 -5.63
N GLU A 65 33.12 -20.49 -4.79
CA GLU A 65 32.89 -20.15 -3.39
C GLU A 65 31.91 -18.98 -3.26
N GLN A 66 32.09 -17.91 -4.04
CA GLN A 66 31.20 -16.75 -4.04
C GLN A 66 29.79 -17.12 -4.51
N LYS A 67 29.66 -18.00 -5.51
CA LYS A 67 28.36 -18.52 -5.94
C LYS A 67 27.68 -19.36 -4.86
N ARG A 68 28.45 -20.13 -4.10
CA ARG A 68 27.94 -20.90 -2.95
C ARG A 68 27.47 -19.98 -1.83
N GLU A 69 28.26 -18.95 -1.53
CA GLU A 69 27.95 -17.94 -0.51
C GLU A 69 26.70 -17.12 -0.86
N LEU A 70 26.51 -16.74 -2.13
CA LEU A 70 25.33 -16.02 -2.61
C LEU A 70 24.01 -16.70 -2.21
N TRP A 71 23.99 -18.03 -2.21
CA TRP A 71 22.82 -18.83 -1.86
C TRP A 71 22.88 -19.41 -0.45
N SER A 72 23.83 -18.98 0.37
CA SER A 72 23.93 -19.39 1.76
C SER A 72 22.91 -18.63 2.61
N PRO A 73 22.37 -19.25 3.68
CA PRO A 73 21.51 -18.55 4.61
C PRO A 73 22.24 -17.37 5.26
N LEU A 74 21.53 -16.26 5.48
CA LEU A 74 22.07 -15.15 6.24
C LEU A 74 22.42 -15.60 7.68
N PRO A 75 23.47 -15.02 8.30
CA PRO A 75 23.79 -15.29 9.70
C PRO A 75 22.59 -15.04 10.60
N TYR A 76 22.39 -15.91 11.58
CA TYR A 76 21.34 -15.72 12.59
C TYR A 76 21.65 -14.48 13.44
N GLN A 77 20.81 -13.46 13.35
CA GLN A 77 20.99 -12.18 14.05
C GLN A 77 20.31 -12.14 15.44
N GLY A 78 19.83 -13.27 15.97
CA GLY A 78 19.20 -13.30 17.30
C GLY A 78 17.74 -12.85 17.35
N TRP A 79 17.09 -12.64 16.19
CA TRP A 79 15.67 -12.26 16.11
C TRP A 79 14.77 -13.34 16.71
N LYS A 80 13.79 -12.93 17.52
CA LYS A 80 12.83 -13.81 18.18
C LYS A 80 11.41 -13.42 17.76
N PRO A 81 10.48 -14.38 17.62
CA PRO A 81 9.08 -14.06 17.44
C PRO A 81 8.57 -13.13 18.55
N CYS A 82 7.82 -12.09 18.17
CA CYS A 82 7.17 -11.17 19.11
C CYS A 82 6.02 -11.80 19.90
N LEU A 83 5.62 -13.02 19.53
CA LEU A 83 4.50 -13.73 20.12
C LEU A 83 5.01 -14.58 21.27
N LYS A 84 4.79 -14.11 22.51
CA LYS A 84 4.85 -14.99 23.68
C LYS A 84 3.44 -15.40 24.06
N SER A 85 3.30 -16.64 24.56
CA SER A 85 2.08 -17.14 25.18
C SER A 85 1.74 -16.30 26.41
N SER A 86 1.04 -15.19 26.22
CA SER A 86 0.47 -14.42 27.32
C SER A 86 -0.89 -15.01 27.66
N ASN A 87 -0.95 -15.85 28.70
CA ASN A 87 -2.18 -16.27 29.37
C ASN A 87 -2.77 -15.10 30.18
N VAL A 88 -3.01 -13.96 29.54
CA VAL A 88 -3.72 -12.85 30.19
C VAL A 88 -5.19 -13.00 29.84
N HIS A 89 -5.86 -13.88 30.58
CA HIS A 89 -7.30 -13.96 30.59
C HIS A 89 -7.84 -12.80 31.44
N GLY A 90 -8.01 -11.63 30.83
CA GLY A 90 -8.90 -10.61 31.36
C GLY A 90 -10.34 -10.99 31.05
N VAL A 91 -11.24 -10.95 32.03
CA VAL A 91 -12.68 -11.06 31.80
C VAL A 91 -13.06 -9.95 30.80
N PRO A 92 -13.74 -10.25 29.68
CA PRO A 92 -14.21 -9.22 28.76
C PRO A 92 -15.14 -8.27 29.52
N LEU A 93 -14.74 -7.01 29.65
CA LEU A 93 -15.64 -5.95 30.07
C LEU A 93 -16.67 -5.76 28.95
N GLU A 94 -17.94 -5.55 29.30
CA GLU A 94 -18.98 -5.24 28.31
C GLU A 94 -18.52 -4.07 27.43
N PRO A 95 -18.48 -4.23 26.09
CA PRO A 95 -17.98 -3.20 25.20
C PRO A 95 -18.78 -1.90 25.30
N THR A 96 -18.10 -0.77 25.27
CA THR A 96 -18.72 0.57 25.45
C THR A 96 -19.40 1.13 24.19
N GLY A 97 -19.28 0.44 23.05
CA GLY A 97 -19.84 0.86 21.77
C GLY A 97 -19.12 0.21 20.59
N TYR A 98 -19.33 0.78 19.39
CA TYR A 98 -18.76 0.30 18.14
C TYR A 98 -17.77 1.32 17.54
N ILE A 99 -16.62 0.85 17.08
CA ILE A 99 -15.71 1.68 16.28
C ILE A 99 -15.67 1.20 14.83
N GLN A 100 -15.72 2.16 13.92
CA GLN A 100 -15.46 1.98 12.50
C GLN A 100 -14.17 2.70 12.13
N VAL A 101 -13.34 2.07 11.32
CA VAL A 101 -12.15 2.69 10.75
C VAL A 101 -12.21 2.63 9.23
N PHE A 102 -11.81 3.74 8.60
CA PHE A 102 -11.80 3.88 7.15
C PHE A 102 -10.37 4.05 6.69
N LEU A 103 -9.79 2.94 6.23
CA LEU A 103 -8.35 2.77 6.07
C LEU A 103 -7.83 3.43 4.80
N ASP A 104 -6.96 4.42 4.93
CA ASP A 104 -6.33 5.11 3.81
C ASP A 104 -4.89 4.67 3.55
N GLY A 105 -4.39 4.97 2.35
CA GLY A 105 -3.05 4.56 1.91
C GLY A 105 -3.05 3.33 1.01
N GLY A 106 -1.88 2.80 0.68
CA GLY A 106 -1.74 1.52 -0.04
C GLY A 106 -1.95 0.32 0.89
N LEU A 107 -2.11 -0.88 0.34
CA LEU A 107 -2.45 -2.09 1.13
C LEU A 107 -1.50 -2.35 2.31
N ASN A 108 -0.18 -2.11 2.15
CA ASN A 108 0.76 -2.28 3.25
C ASN A 108 0.58 -1.22 4.37
N GLN A 109 0.16 -0.01 4.03
CA GLN A 109 -0.19 1.03 5.02
C GLN A 109 -1.52 0.69 5.71
N GLN A 110 -2.51 0.24 4.93
CA GLN A 110 -3.79 -0.23 5.46
C GLN A 110 -3.60 -1.43 6.39
N ARG A 111 -2.70 -2.37 6.07
CA ARG A 111 -2.32 -3.49 6.94
C ARG A 111 -1.84 -3.02 8.32
N MET A 112 -0.97 -2.01 8.35
CA MET A 112 -0.54 -1.39 9.60
C MET A 112 -1.71 -0.69 10.30
N GLY A 113 -2.59 -0.03 9.56
CA GLY A 113 -3.81 0.58 10.09
C GLY A 113 -4.81 -0.42 10.68
N ILE A 114 -4.91 -1.64 10.14
CA ILE A 114 -5.71 -2.71 10.75
C ILE A 114 -5.15 -3.08 12.13
N CYS A 115 -3.82 -3.19 12.25
CA CYS A 115 -3.15 -3.47 13.52
C CYS A 115 -3.44 -2.37 14.55
N ASP A 116 -3.38 -1.12 14.13
CA ASP A 116 -3.73 0.04 14.97
C ASP A 116 -5.20 0.06 15.34
N ALA A 117 -6.11 -0.28 14.43
CA ALA A 117 -7.55 -0.28 14.68
C ALA A 117 -7.93 -1.30 15.76
N VAL A 118 -7.36 -2.51 15.71
CA VAL A 118 -7.56 -3.53 16.75
C VAL A 118 -6.98 -3.07 18.09
N ALA A 119 -5.79 -2.48 18.09
CA ALA A 119 -5.18 -1.93 19.30
C ALA A 119 -6.02 -0.79 19.91
N VAL A 120 -6.53 0.13 19.08
CA VAL A 120 -7.41 1.23 19.49
C VAL A 120 -8.72 0.68 20.05
N ALA A 121 -9.33 -0.33 19.42
CA ALA A 121 -10.51 -1.00 19.95
C ALA A 121 -10.27 -1.56 21.36
N LYS A 122 -9.10 -2.19 21.57
CA LYS A 122 -8.70 -2.70 22.88
C LYS A 122 -8.54 -1.58 23.92
N VAL A 123 -7.85 -0.50 23.56
CA VAL A 123 -7.64 0.66 24.43
C VAL A 123 -8.95 1.30 24.84
N LEU A 124 -9.92 1.40 23.92
CA LEU A 124 -11.22 2.01 24.15
C LEU A 124 -12.25 1.05 24.80
N ASN A 125 -11.90 -0.23 24.97
CA ASN A 125 -12.86 -1.30 25.31
C ASN A 125 -14.12 -1.25 24.42
N ALA A 126 -13.93 -1.22 23.11
CA ALA A 126 -14.97 -1.09 22.10
C ALA A 126 -15.00 -2.29 21.15
N THR A 127 -16.16 -2.53 20.55
CA THR A 127 -16.33 -3.53 19.49
C THR A 127 -15.83 -2.96 18.17
N LEU A 128 -14.89 -3.63 17.51
CA LEU A 128 -14.41 -3.24 16.18
C LEU A 128 -15.35 -3.79 15.10
N VAL A 129 -15.83 -2.92 14.22
CA VAL A 129 -16.42 -3.35 12.95
C VAL A 129 -15.30 -3.66 11.97
N ILE A 130 -15.43 -4.70 11.14
CA ILE A 130 -14.42 -5.03 10.13
C ILE A 130 -13.96 -3.76 9.38
N PRO A 131 -12.64 -3.48 9.36
CA PRO A 131 -12.11 -2.26 8.76
C PRO A 131 -12.51 -2.09 7.30
N HIS A 132 -12.91 -0.87 6.93
CA HIS A 132 -13.21 -0.53 5.55
C HIS A 132 -11.92 -0.11 4.82
N LEU A 133 -11.62 -0.69 3.66
CA LEU A 133 -10.46 -0.34 2.84
C LEU A 133 -10.85 0.77 1.85
N GLU A 134 -10.31 1.98 2.00
CA GLU A 134 -10.52 3.04 1.01
C GLU A 134 -9.75 2.74 -0.27
N VAL A 135 -10.37 3.05 -1.41
CA VAL A 135 -9.72 2.93 -2.71
C VAL A 135 -8.60 3.96 -2.83
N ASN A 136 -7.38 3.47 -2.99
CA ASN A 136 -6.23 4.33 -3.20
C ASN A 136 -6.23 4.91 -4.64
N PRO A 137 -5.99 6.22 -4.84
CA PRO A 137 -6.02 6.83 -6.18
C PRO A 137 -4.94 6.34 -7.14
N VAL A 138 -3.82 5.81 -6.61
CA VAL A 138 -2.73 5.22 -7.40
C VAL A 138 -3.08 3.78 -7.79
N TRP A 139 -3.31 2.92 -6.80
CA TRP A 139 -3.49 1.49 -7.01
C TRP A 139 -4.86 1.12 -7.58
N LYS A 140 -5.88 1.90 -7.26
CA LYS A 140 -7.29 1.71 -7.69
C LYS A 140 -7.85 0.31 -7.42
N ASP A 141 -7.27 -0.38 -6.43
CA ASP A 141 -7.81 -1.63 -5.94
C ASP A 141 -9.07 -1.34 -5.11
N SER A 142 -10.18 -1.94 -5.53
CA SER A 142 -11.49 -1.84 -4.88
C SER A 142 -11.83 -3.06 -4.04
N SER A 143 -10.89 -4.01 -3.89
CA SER A 143 -11.08 -5.21 -3.09
C SER A 143 -11.39 -4.82 -1.65
N SER A 144 -12.46 -5.39 -1.13
CA SER A 144 -12.87 -5.24 0.27
C SER A 144 -11.98 -6.08 1.19
N PHE A 145 -12.09 -5.85 2.51
CA PHE A 145 -11.35 -6.62 3.50
C PHE A 145 -11.60 -8.14 3.35
N GLU A 146 -12.86 -8.52 3.13
CA GLU A 146 -13.30 -9.92 3.03
C GLU A 146 -12.95 -10.60 1.70
N GLU A 147 -12.58 -9.83 0.67
CA GLU A 147 -12.03 -10.37 -0.59
C GLU A 147 -10.52 -10.62 -0.52
N ILE A 148 -9.84 -10.07 0.49
CA ILE A 148 -8.39 -10.22 0.67
C ILE A 148 -8.09 -11.18 1.83
N PHE A 149 -8.72 -10.97 2.98
CA PHE A 149 -8.41 -11.66 4.23
C PHE A 149 -9.54 -12.59 4.69
N ASP A 150 -9.15 -13.69 5.33
CA ASP A 150 -10.10 -14.60 5.97
C ASP A 150 -10.69 -13.94 7.24
N VAL A 151 -11.92 -13.45 7.11
CA VAL A 151 -12.63 -12.72 8.17
C VAL A 151 -12.93 -13.60 9.37
N ASP A 152 -13.31 -14.86 9.14
CA ASP A 152 -13.67 -15.77 10.23
C ASP A 152 -12.44 -16.17 11.04
N HIS A 153 -11.31 -16.41 10.36
CA HIS A 153 -10.02 -16.61 11.01
C HIS A 153 -9.58 -15.36 11.80
N PHE A 154 -9.74 -14.17 11.21
CA PHE A 154 -9.39 -12.90 11.86
C PHE A 154 -10.17 -12.69 13.17
N ILE A 155 -11.50 -12.85 13.13
CA ILE A 155 -12.37 -12.72 14.31
C ILE A 155 -12.03 -13.80 15.35
N ASN A 156 -11.92 -15.06 14.94
CA ASN A 156 -11.66 -16.17 15.87
C ASN A 156 -10.29 -16.07 16.54
N THR A 157 -9.28 -15.58 15.82
CA THR A 157 -7.92 -15.40 16.35
C THR A 157 -7.89 -14.32 17.43
N LEU A 158 -8.72 -13.28 17.31
CA LEU A 158 -8.69 -12.08 18.18
C LEU A 158 -9.80 -12.04 19.23
N LYS A 159 -10.70 -13.03 19.26
CA LYS A 159 -11.90 -13.06 20.12
C LYS A 159 -11.64 -12.91 21.62
N ALA A 160 -10.45 -13.30 22.10
CA ALA A 160 -10.07 -13.19 23.51
C ALA A 160 -9.58 -11.77 23.86
N GLU A 161 -9.12 -11.02 22.86
CA GLU A 161 -8.56 -9.70 23.05
C GLU A 161 -9.56 -8.60 22.76
N VAL A 162 -10.30 -8.67 21.65
CA VAL A 162 -11.20 -7.62 21.15
C VAL A 162 -12.45 -8.25 20.54
N ALA A 163 -13.62 -7.69 20.84
CA ALA A 163 -14.87 -8.05 20.17
C ALA A 163 -14.88 -7.46 18.75
N ILE A 164 -15.13 -8.31 17.74
CA ILE A 164 -15.13 -7.90 16.33
C ILE A 164 -16.41 -8.39 15.66
N VAL A 165 -17.07 -7.50 14.90
CA VAL A 165 -18.29 -7.81 14.15
C VAL A 165 -18.11 -7.54 12.66
N LYS A 166 -18.72 -8.40 11.82
CA LYS A 166 -18.69 -8.24 10.35
C LYS A 166 -19.50 -7.05 9.88
N VAL A 167 -20.69 -6.86 10.47
CA VAL A 167 -21.65 -5.84 10.09
C VAL A 167 -22.12 -5.11 11.34
N LEU A 168 -22.46 -3.83 11.18
CA LEU A 168 -23.04 -3.03 12.24
C LEU A 168 -24.41 -3.56 12.68
N PRO A 169 -24.75 -3.38 13.97
CA PRO A 169 -26.13 -3.53 14.44
C PRO A 169 -27.12 -2.64 13.67
N LYS A 170 -28.40 -3.05 13.63
CA LYS A 170 -29.43 -2.39 12.82
C LYS A 170 -29.63 -0.92 13.19
N GLU A 171 -29.52 -0.58 14.47
CA GLU A 171 -29.62 0.78 15.01
C GLU A 171 -28.53 1.72 14.48
N PHE A 172 -27.40 1.18 13.99
CA PHE A 172 -26.30 1.93 13.40
C PHE A 172 -26.18 1.76 11.89
N SER A 173 -27.17 1.13 11.22
CA SER A 173 -27.16 0.90 9.77
C SER A 173 -27.00 2.18 8.92
N TRP A 174 -27.30 3.36 9.48
CA TRP A 174 -27.07 4.67 8.86
C TRP A 174 -25.59 5.08 8.79
N SER A 175 -24.72 4.44 9.57
CA SER A 175 -23.31 4.80 9.75
C SER A 175 -22.42 4.24 8.64
N THR A 176 -22.69 4.65 7.40
CA THR A 176 -22.01 4.16 6.20
C THR A 176 -20.90 5.10 5.74
N ARG A 177 -20.07 4.62 4.80
CA ARG A 177 -19.03 5.44 4.17
C ARG A 177 -19.60 6.67 3.48
N GLU A 178 -20.76 6.52 2.83
CA GLU A 178 -21.47 7.57 2.11
C GLU A 178 -22.00 8.62 3.08
N TYR A 179 -22.59 8.19 4.20
CA TYR A 179 -23.09 9.08 5.25
C TYR A 179 -22.01 10.03 5.78
N TYR A 180 -20.79 9.49 5.95
CA TYR A 180 -19.63 10.26 6.36
C TYR A 180 -18.98 11.07 5.25
N GLY A 181 -19.22 10.72 3.98
CA GLY A 181 -18.73 11.43 2.81
C GLY A 181 -19.47 12.75 2.54
N THR A 182 -20.72 12.88 2.96
CA THR A 182 -21.59 14.01 2.59
C THR A 182 -21.47 15.23 3.52
N GLY A 183 -20.77 15.13 4.65
CA GLY A 183 -20.70 16.25 5.60
C GLY A 183 -19.89 15.98 6.88
N ILE A 184 -19.89 16.96 7.77
CA ILE A 184 -19.31 16.86 9.11
C ILE A 184 -20.34 16.18 10.03
N ARG A 185 -19.91 15.16 10.76
CA ARG A 185 -20.76 14.36 11.65
C ARG A 185 -20.10 14.30 13.03
N ALA A 186 -20.89 14.41 14.09
CA ALA A 186 -20.39 14.33 15.47
C ALA A 186 -19.73 12.97 15.77
N THR A 187 -20.21 11.90 15.12
CA THR A 187 -19.65 10.55 15.24
C THR A 187 -18.40 10.33 14.38
N ARG A 188 -17.97 11.31 13.57
CA ARG A 188 -16.79 11.19 12.70
C ARG A 188 -15.58 11.92 13.27
N ILE A 189 -14.51 11.17 13.53
CA ILE A 189 -13.21 11.69 13.94
C ILE A 189 -12.31 11.80 12.71
N LYS A 190 -11.94 13.03 12.33
CA LYS A 190 -10.98 13.31 11.25
C LYS A 190 -9.63 13.83 11.74
N THR A 191 -9.53 14.18 13.02
CA THR A 191 -8.44 14.97 13.59
C THR A 191 -7.41 14.13 14.34
N ALA A 192 -7.47 12.80 14.23
CA ALA A 192 -6.50 11.91 14.85
C ALA A 192 -5.07 12.26 14.37
N PRO A 193 -4.16 12.65 15.29
CA PRO A 193 -2.77 12.90 14.94
C PRO A 193 -2.09 11.70 14.27
N LEU A 194 -1.02 11.92 13.51
CA LEU A 194 -0.28 10.85 12.82
C LEU A 194 0.32 9.82 13.81
N HIS A 195 0.59 10.23 15.04
CA HIS A 195 1.07 9.37 16.11
C HIS A 195 0.30 9.68 17.40
N ALA A 196 -1.02 9.51 17.37
CA ALA A 196 -1.84 9.76 18.55
C ALA A 196 -1.49 8.76 19.66
N SER A 197 -1.40 9.24 20.90
CA SER A 197 -1.19 8.38 22.07
C SER A 197 -2.46 7.59 22.41
N ALA A 198 -2.33 6.53 23.19
CA ALA A 198 -3.49 5.82 23.74
C ALA A 198 -4.41 6.76 24.56
N SER A 199 -3.82 7.68 25.33
CA SER A 199 -4.58 8.69 26.09
C SER A 199 -5.39 9.61 25.19
N TRP A 200 -4.85 10.00 24.03
CA TRP A 200 -5.58 10.83 23.08
C TRP A 200 -6.88 10.15 22.62
N TYR A 201 -6.84 8.84 22.34
CA TYR A 201 -8.05 8.08 22.00
C TYR A 201 -9.05 8.05 23.15
N LEU A 202 -8.58 7.81 24.39
CA LEU A 202 -9.44 7.83 25.57
C LEU A 202 -10.11 9.19 25.79
N GLU A 203 -9.39 10.29 25.55
CA GLU A 203 -9.87 11.64 25.77
C GLU A 203 -10.79 12.14 24.63
N ASN A 204 -10.57 11.69 23.39
CA ASN A 204 -11.24 12.26 22.21
C ASN A 204 -12.25 11.32 21.54
N VAL A 205 -12.13 10.00 21.74
CA VAL A 205 -13.00 8.99 21.11
C VAL A 205 -13.97 8.37 22.12
N SER A 206 -13.52 8.07 23.34
CA SER A 206 -14.42 7.52 24.37
C SER A 206 -15.65 8.39 24.65
N PRO A 207 -15.58 9.74 24.71
CA PRO A 207 -16.78 10.56 24.94
C PRO A 207 -17.80 10.45 23.80
N ILE A 208 -17.34 10.25 22.57
CA ILE A 208 -18.21 10.05 21.41
C ILE A 208 -18.90 8.68 21.50
N LEU A 209 -18.14 7.63 21.86
CA LEU A 209 -18.71 6.29 22.08
C LEU A 209 -19.76 6.31 23.19
N GLN A 210 -19.49 6.97 24.31
CA GLN A 210 -20.45 7.07 25.43
C GLN A 210 -21.71 7.85 25.05
N SER A 211 -21.60 8.86 24.19
CA SER A 211 -22.73 9.71 23.79
C SER A 211 -23.58 9.10 22.68
N TYR A 212 -22.97 8.42 21.71
CA TYR A 212 -23.63 7.98 20.48
C TYR A 212 -23.64 6.46 20.29
N GLY A 213 -22.90 5.70 21.10
CA GLY A 213 -22.72 4.25 20.95
C GLY A 213 -21.82 3.85 19.77
N ILE A 214 -21.42 4.80 18.92
CA ILE A 214 -20.61 4.56 17.72
C ILE A 214 -19.67 5.71 17.40
N ALA A 215 -18.47 5.38 16.92
CA ALA A 215 -17.48 6.34 16.44
C ALA A 215 -16.82 5.84 15.15
N ALA A 216 -16.69 6.72 14.15
CA ALA A 216 -16.02 6.46 12.89
C ALA A 216 -14.75 7.30 12.76
N ILE A 217 -13.61 6.65 12.61
CA ILE A 217 -12.32 7.32 12.43
C ILE A 217 -11.96 7.27 10.94
N ALA A 218 -11.98 8.44 10.29
CA ALA A 218 -11.89 8.53 8.84
C ALA A 218 -11.28 9.87 8.38
N PRO A 219 -10.10 9.88 7.74
CA PRO A 219 -9.30 8.72 7.35
C PRO A 219 -8.54 8.07 8.53
N PHE A 220 -8.12 6.81 8.37
CA PHE A 220 -7.31 6.08 9.33
C PHE A 220 -6.16 5.35 8.64
N SER A 221 -4.92 5.71 8.94
CA SER A 221 -3.72 5.06 8.39
C SER A 221 -2.99 4.40 9.55
N HIS A 222 -1.77 4.81 9.84
CA HIS A 222 -1.00 4.40 11.01
C HIS A 222 -1.09 5.53 12.04
N ARG A 223 -2.14 5.54 12.87
CA ARG A 223 -2.52 6.68 13.71
C ARG A 223 -2.33 6.45 15.20
N LEU A 224 -1.87 5.28 15.62
CA LEU A 224 -1.52 5.02 17.02
C LEU A 224 0.01 5.03 17.18
N ALA A 225 0.52 5.78 18.16
CA ALA A 225 1.96 5.86 18.43
C ALA A 225 2.57 4.48 18.75
N PHE A 226 3.88 4.31 18.53
CA PHE A 226 4.60 3.13 19.02
C PHE A 226 5.11 3.33 20.44
N ASP A 227 5.54 4.55 20.77
CA ASP A 227 6.16 4.85 22.04
C ASP A 227 5.14 4.83 23.18
N ASN A 228 5.61 4.42 24.37
CA ASN A 228 4.84 4.42 25.61
C ASN A 228 3.54 3.58 25.57
N LEU A 229 3.41 2.66 24.61
CA LEU A 229 2.33 1.68 24.64
C LEU A 229 2.68 0.52 25.58
N PRO A 230 1.68 0.00 26.33
CA PRO A 230 1.83 -1.24 27.07
C PRO A 230 2.28 -2.40 26.15
N VAL A 231 3.13 -3.28 26.70
CA VAL A 231 3.74 -4.38 25.97
C VAL A 231 2.69 -5.34 25.38
N ASP A 232 1.58 -5.55 26.08
CA ASP A 232 0.46 -6.36 25.62
C ASP A 232 -0.23 -5.76 24.37
N ILE A 233 -0.32 -4.44 24.25
CA ILE A 233 -0.85 -3.77 23.05
C ILE A 233 0.10 -3.95 21.86
N GLN A 234 1.41 -3.90 22.11
CA GLN A 234 2.40 -4.17 21.06
C GLN A 234 2.39 -5.63 20.62
N HIS A 235 2.25 -6.58 21.56
CA HIS A 235 2.04 -7.98 21.24
C HIS A 235 0.74 -8.19 20.45
N LEU A 236 -0.35 -7.49 20.80
CA LEU A 236 -1.61 -7.54 20.07
C LEU A 236 -1.44 -7.07 18.63
N ARG A 237 -0.78 -5.93 18.38
CA ARG A 237 -0.44 -5.47 17.03
C ARG A 237 0.33 -6.54 16.25
N CYS A 238 1.29 -7.18 16.91
CA CYS A 238 2.08 -8.23 16.28
C CYS A 238 1.24 -9.48 15.95
N LYS A 239 0.38 -9.91 16.87
CA LYS A 239 -0.60 -10.99 16.67
C LYS A 239 -1.53 -10.69 15.51
N VAL A 240 -2.04 -9.47 15.42
CA VAL A 240 -2.88 -9.03 14.29
C VAL A 240 -2.09 -9.16 12.98
N ASN A 241 -0.89 -8.59 12.94
CA ASN A 241 -0.10 -8.51 11.72
C ASN A 241 0.37 -9.87 11.18
N PHE A 242 0.74 -10.80 12.06
CA PHE A 242 1.41 -12.05 11.68
C PHE A 242 0.58 -13.31 11.89
N GLN A 243 -0.51 -13.26 12.67
CA GLN A 243 -1.38 -14.43 12.90
C GLN A 243 -2.82 -14.21 12.45
N ALA A 244 -3.41 -13.04 12.69
CA ALA A 244 -4.83 -12.83 12.40
C ALA A 244 -5.08 -12.44 10.93
N LEU A 245 -4.18 -11.67 10.32
CA LEU A 245 -4.28 -11.28 8.91
C LEU A 245 -3.72 -12.37 8.00
N VAL A 246 -4.60 -13.31 7.65
CA VAL A 246 -4.33 -14.40 6.72
C VAL A 246 -5.11 -14.16 5.43
N PHE A 247 -4.48 -14.33 4.28
CA PHE A 247 -5.16 -14.21 2.99
C PHE A 247 -6.18 -15.33 2.79
N LEU A 248 -7.18 -15.09 1.94
CA LEU A 248 -8.13 -16.13 1.56
C LEU A 248 -7.44 -17.36 0.94
N PRO A 249 -8.02 -18.57 1.11
CA PRO A 249 -7.41 -19.82 0.65
C PRO A 249 -7.02 -19.84 -0.83
N HIS A 250 -7.81 -19.20 -1.70
CA HIS A 250 -7.51 -19.16 -3.14
C HIS A 250 -6.29 -18.29 -3.48
N ILE A 251 -6.07 -17.19 -2.73
CA ILE A 251 -4.87 -16.34 -2.88
C ILE A 251 -3.64 -17.12 -2.41
N LEU A 252 -3.74 -17.82 -1.28
CA LEU A 252 -2.67 -18.67 -0.76
C LEU A 252 -2.31 -19.80 -1.75
N SER A 253 -3.31 -20.51 -2.27
CA SER A 253 -3.12 -21.59 -3.25
C SER A 253 -2.48 -21.11 -4.55
N LEU A 254 -2.83 -19.91 -5.02
CA LEU A 254 -2.16 -19.27 -6.15
C LEU A 254 -0.69 -18.99 -5.84
N GLY A 255 -0.39 -18.41 -4.66
CA GLY A 255 0.98 -18.15 -4.21
C GLY A 255 1.82 -19.44 -4.11
N GLU A 256 1.27 -20.50 -3.53
CA GLU A 256 1.92 -21.80 -3.44
C GLU A 256 2.18 -22.40 -4.82
N SER A 257 1.24 -22.25 -5.75
CA SER A 257 1.40 -22.72 -7.14
C SER A 257 2.53 -21.97 -7.85
N LEU A 258 2.65 -20.66 -7.65
CA LEU A 258 3.76 -19.86 -8.18
C LEU A 258 5.10 -20.31 -7.60
N VAL A 259 5.18 -20.49 -6.28
CA VAL A 259 6.40 -20.97 -5.61
C VAL A 259 6.79 -22.36 -6.10
N LYS A 260 5.82 -23.28 -6.25
CA LYS A 260 6.04 -24.62 -6.78
C LYS A 260 6.64 -24.58 -8.20
N ARG A 261 6.11 -23.72 -9.08
CA ARG A 261 6.65 -23.51 -10.43
C ARG A 261 8.07 -22.93 -10.39
N LEU A 262 8.30 -21.90 -9.57
CA LEU A 262 9.61 -21.28 -9.40
C LEU A 262 10.66 -22.24 -8.84
N LYS A 263 10.26 -23.25 -8.07
CA LYS A 263 11.13 -24.30 -7.52
C LYS A 263 11.29 -25.53 -8.42
N SER A 264 10.47 -25.67 -9.46
CA SER A 264 10.48 -26.88 -10.30
C SER A 264 11.78 -26.97 -11.13
N PRO A 265 12.38 -28.17 -11.30
CA PRO A 265 13.54 -28.34 -12.17
C PRO A 265 13.19 -27.99 -13.62
N VAL A 266 14.05 -27.25 -14.32
CA VAL A 266 13.87 -27.01 -15.76
C VAL A 266 14.51 -28.16 -16.51
N HIS A 267 13.72 -28.93 -17.25
CA HIS A 267 14.24 -29.95 -18.17
C HIS A 267 14.91 -29.24 -19.36
N GLY A 268 16.24 -29.32 -19.46
CA GLY A 268 17.05 -28.68 -20.51
C GLY A 268 18.26 -27.90 -19.99
N HIS A 269 18.35 -27.65 -18.68
CA HIS A 269 19.58 -27.18 -18.04
C HIS A 269 20.16 -28.32 -17.22
N SER A 270 21.05 -29.10 -17.84
CA SER A 270 21.94 -29.98 -17.10
C SER A 270 22.65 -29.16 -16.01
N SER A 271 22.52 -29.58 -14.75
CA SER A 271 23.41 -29.10 -13.71
C SER A 271 24.80 -29.66 -14.01
N GLU A 272 25.60 -28.92 -14.79
CA GLU A 272 27.04 -29.18 -14.82
C GLU A 272 27.74 -28.80 -13.51
N PHE A 273 27.02 -28.23 -12.55
CA PHE A 273 27.59 -27.82 -11.27
C PHE A 273 26.65 -28.19 -10.13
N ILE A 274 26.79 -29.45 -9.70
CA ILE A 274 26.81 -30.00 -8.33
C ILE A 274 26.66 -31.53 -8.54
N GLN A 275 27.77 -32.19 -8.88
CA GLN A 275 27.99 -33.56 -8.42
C GLN A 275 28.71 -33.40 -7.08
N GLU A 276 27.96 -33.22 -6.02
CA GLU A 276 28.44 -33.63 -4.70
C GLU A 276 28.12 -35.12 -4.58
N ASP A 277 29.17 -35.91 -4.37
CA ASP A 277 29.05 -37.31 -3.99
C ASP A 277 28.17 -37.41 -2.74
N GLY A 278 27.00 -38.03 -2.88
CA GLY A 278 26.15 -38.47 -1.78
C GLY A 278 25.02 -37.52 -1.39
N GLU A 279 23.78 -37.98 -1.66
CA GLU A 279 22.56 -37.68 -0.88
C GLU A 279 21.86 -36.32 -1.13
N ASP A 280 21.16 -36.20 -2.26
CA ASP A 280 19.72 -35.85 -2.38
C ASP A 280 19.39 -35.36 -3.81
N THR A 281 18.89 -36.27 -4.66
CA THR A 281 18.46 -35.98 -6.04
C THR A 281 17.13 -35.20 -6.13
N ASN A 282 16.70 -34.55 -5.05
CA ASN A 282 15.43 -33.84 -4.90
C ASN A 282 15.60 -32.35 -4.53
N GLN A 283 16.74 -31.73 -4.82
CA GLN A 283 16.95 -30.33 -4.45
C GLN A 283 16.09 -29.38 -5.32
N ALA A 284 15.12 -28.72 -4.68
CA ALA A 284 14.29 -27.70 -5.32
C ALA A 284 15.14 -26.58 -5.92
N GLY A 285 14.78 -26.10 -7.12
CA GLY A 285 15.47 -24.98 -7.77
C GLY A 285 15.44 -23.72 -6.91
N LYS A 286 16.57 -23.01 -6.86
CA LYS A 286 16.68 -21.71 -6.18
C LYS A 286 16.20 -20.59 -7.10
N TYR A 287 15.65 -19.53 -6.51
CA TYR A 287 15.21 -18.34 -7.22
C TYR A 287 15.38 -17.10 -6.33
N ALA A 288 15.57 -15.93 -6.95
CA ALA A 288 15.59 -14.66 -6.25
C ALA A 288 14.21 -14.00 -6.30
N VAL A 289 13.87 -13.23 -5.26
CA VAL A 289 12.64 -12.45 -5.18
C VAL A 289 13.02 -10.98 -5.19
N LEU A 290 12.42 -10.22 -6.10
CA LEU A 290 12.69 -8.80 -6.27
C LEU A 290 11.36 -8.03 -6.23
N HIS A 291 11.26 -7.08 -5.31
CA HIS A 291 10.18 -6.10 -5.30
C HIS A 291 10.72 -4.78 -5.86
N LEU A 292 10.36 -4.48 -7.12
CA LEU A 292 10.71 -3.23 -7.78
C LEU A 292 9.69 -2.16 -7.43
N ARG A 293 10.08 -1.25 -6.55
CA ARG A 293 9.27 -0.07 -6.18
C ARG A 293 9.61 1.14 -7.05
N PHE A 294 9.74 0.90 -8.36
CA PHE A 294 10.01 1.90 -9.40
C PHE A 294 8.73 2.25 -10.17
N ASP A 295 7.66 2.53 -9.44
CA ASP A 295 6.35 2.80 -10.03
C ASP A 295 6.18 4.30 -10.26
N LYS A 296 5.25 4.67 -11.16
CA LYS A 296 5.03 6.07 -11.55
C LYS A 296 4.79 7.02 -10.36
N ASP A 297 4.12 6.54 -9.31
CA ASP A 297 3.90 7.33 -8.09
C ASP A 297 5.19 7.56 -7.30
N MET A 298 6.05 6.55 -7.19
CA MET A 298 7.35 6.66 -6.52
C MET A 298 8.31 7.53 -7.32
N ALA A 299 8.40 7.32 -8.63
CA ALA A 299 9.20 8.14 -9.52
C ALA A 299 8.74 9.60 -9.49
N ALA A 300 7.43 9.85 -9.50
CA ALA A 300 6.91 11.20 -9.36
C ALA A 300 7.20 11.79 -7.98
N HIS A 301 7.01 11.02 -6.90
CA HIS A 301 7.20 11.51 -5.54
C HIS A 301 8.66 11.83 -5.22
N SER A 302 9.63 11.06 -5.74
CA SER A 302 11.05 11.26 -5.47
C SER A 302 11.61 12.54 -6.10
N ALA A 303 11.01 13.01 -7.19
CA ALA A 303 11.47 14.15 -7.98
C ALA A 303 12.89 13.98 -8.58
N CYS A 304 13.39 12.74 -8.64
CA CYS A 304 14.69 12.42 -9.23
C CYS A 304 14.65 12.44 -10.76
N ASP A 305 15.82 12.49 -11.36
CA ASP A 305 16.03 12.30 -12.79
C ASP A 305 16.31 10.81 -13.08
N PHE A 306 15.58 10.27 -14.06
CA PHE A 306 15.71 8.88 -14.49
C PHE A 306 16.14 8.77 -15.96
N GLY A 307 16.60 9.87 -16.56
CA GLY A 307 17.16 9.87 -17.92
C GLY A 307 16.13 10.03 -19.03
N GLY A 308 14.86 10.27 -18.71
CA GLY A 308 13.80 10.56 -19.69
C GLY A 308 13.73 12.04 -20.13
N GLY A 309 14.64 12.87 -19.63
CA GLY A 309 14.81 14.26 -20.06
C GLY A 309 13.62 15.17 -19.71
N ARG A 310 13.45 16.26 -20.47
CA ARG A 310 12.44 17.29 -20.16
C ARG A 310 11.00 16.74 -20.19
N ALA A 311 10.71 15.83 -21.11
CA ALA A 311 9.38 15.24 -21.26
C ALA A 311 8.98 14.43 -20.01
N GLU A 312 9.86 13.55 -19.54
CA GLU A 312 9.64 12.77 -18.31
C GLU A 312 9.45 13.69 -17.09
N ARG A 313 10.35 14.66 -16.90
CA ARG A 313 10.27 15.59 -15.76
C ARG A 313 8.93 16.33 -15.72
N LEU A 314 8.44 16.79 -16.87
CA LEU A 314 7.13 17.45 -16.97
C LEU A 314 5.98 16.48 -16.70
N ALA A 315 6.05 15.25 -17.20
CA ALA A 315 5.04 14.23 -16.98
C ALA A 315 4.95 13.83 -15.50
N LEU A 316 6.08 13.61 -14.83
CA LEU A 316 6.15 13.28 -13.41
C LEU A 316 5.69 14.45 -12.52
N ALA A 317 6.08 15.68 -12.85
CA ALA A 317 5.60 16.87 -12.15
C ALA A 317 4.07 17.02 -12.27
N LYS A 318 3.52 16.83 -13.48
CA LYS A 318 2.06 16.84 -13.70
C LYS A 318 1.36 15.73 -12.91
N TYR A 319 1.91 14.51 -12.93
CA TYR A 319 1.35 13.39 -12.19
C TYR A 319 1.33 13.66 -10.67
N ARG A 320 2.40 14.24 -10.12
CA ARG A 320 2.49 14.60 -8.71
C ARG A 320 1.41 15.62 -8.30
N GLN A 321 1.16 16.62 -9.14
CA GLN A 321 0.10 17.60 -8.90
C GLN A 321 -1.28 16.95 -8.84
N VAL A 322 -1.56 16.01 -9.75
CA VAL A 322 -2.85 15.31 -9.81
C VAL A 322 -3.05 14.38 -8.60
N ILE A 323 -2.07 13.54 -8.28
CA ILE A 323 -2.21 12.51 -7.24
C ILE A 323 -2.22 13.12 -5.83
N TRP A 324 -1.35 14.09 -5.55
CA TRP A 324 -1.24 14.66 -4.20
C TRP A 324 -1.93 16.01 -4.03
N GLN A 325 -2.60 16.53 -5.06
CA GLN A 325 -3.28 17.83 -5.05
C GLN A 325 -2.34 18.97 -4.60
N GLY A 326 -1.09 18.93 -5.08
CA GLY A 326 -0.07 19.92 -4.75
C GLY A 326 0.59 19.79 -3.37
N ARG A 327 0.24 18.78 -2.56
CA ARG A 327 0.86 18.54 -1.24
C ARG A 327 2.31 18.06 -1.30
N VAL A 328 2.74 17.53 -2.44
CA VAL A 328 4.13 17.13 -2.67
C VAL A 328 4.73 18.12 -3.65
N LEU A 329 5.68 18.92 -3.16
CA LEU A 329 6.36 19.95 -3.93
C LEU A 329 7.53 19.35 -4.74
N ASN A 330 8.07 20.13 -5.68
CA ASN A 330 9.37 19.81 -6.25
C ASN A 330 10.43 19.85 -5.14
N SER A 331 11.38 18.91 -5.19
CA SER A 331 12.57 18.98 -4.37
C SER A 331 13.40 20.21 -4.76
N GLN A 332 14.03 20.85 -3.78
CA GLN A 332 15.06 21.87 -4.01
C GLN A 332 16.47 21.27 -4.07
N LEU A 333 16.59 19.97 -3.77
CA LEU A 333 17.83 19.22 -3.84
C LEU A 333 18.12 18.81 -5.28
N THR A 334 19.40 18.74 -5.60
CA THR A 334 19.91 18.13 -6.84
C THR A 334 19.64 16.63 -6.88
N ASP A 335 19.70 16.04 -8.07
CA ASP A 335 19.52 14.59 -8.23
C ASP A 335 20.56 13.78 -7.43
N GLU A 336 21.82 14.25 -7.45
CA GLU A 336 22.92 13.63 -6.70
C GLU A 336 22.65 13.62 -5.19
N GLU A 337 22.19 14.73 -4.61
CA GLU A 337 21.81 14.81 -3.20
C GLU A 337 20.65 13.87 -2.87
N LEU A 338 19.63 13.79 -3.74
CA LEU A 338 18.49 12.89 -3.54
C LEU A 338 18.93 11.41 -3.56
N ARG A 339 19.83 11.04 -4.48
CA ARG A 339 20.39 9.69 -4.58
C ARG A 339 21.25 9.34 -3.38
N ASN A 340 22.15 10.25 -2.96
CA ASN A 340 23.01 10.06 -1.79
C ASN A 340 22.22 9.91 -0.48
N MET A 341 21.01 10.50 -0.41
CA MET A 341 20.09 10.33 0.72
C MET A 341 19.19 9.09 0.60
N GLY A 342 19.31 8.28 -0.45
CA GLY A 342 18.46 7.11 -0.69
C GLY A 342 17.00 7.45 -1.00
N ARG A 343 16.73 8.67 -1.51
CA ARG A 343 15.36 9.13 -1.84
C ARG A 343 14.91 8.74 -3.25
N CYS A 344 15.84 8.37 -4.13
CA CYS A 344 15.53 7.91 -5.47
C CYS A 344 15.34 6.40 -5.49
N PRO A 345 14.22 5.88 -6.01
CA PRO A 345 14.11 4.45 -6.29
C PRO A 345 15.11 4.07 -7.39
N LEU A 346 15.69 2.88 -7.28
CA LEU A 346 16.59 2.35 -8.30
C LEU A 346 15.82 2.06 -9.59
N THR A 347 16.39 2.44 -10.73
CA THR A 347 15.83 2.11 -12.05
C THR A 347 15.99 0.61 -12.34
N PRO A 348 15.23 0.05 -13.31
CA PRO A 348 15.43 -1.33 -13.75
C PRO A 348 16.88 -1.62 -14.21
N GLU A 349 17.54 -0.64 -14.83
CA GLU A 349 18.96 -0.74 -15.23
C GLU A 349 19.87 -0.85 -14.00
N GLU A 350 19.71 0.03 -13.01
CA GLU A 350 20.51 0.03 -11.77
C GLU A 350 20.33 -1.28 -10.98
N ILE A 351 19.11 -1.82 -10.95
CA ILE A 351 18.85 -3.12 -10.33
C ILE A 351 19.52 -4.24 -11.13
N GLY A 352 19.52 -4.18 -12.46
CA GLY A 352 20.24 -5.13 -13.30
C GLY A 352 21.74 -5.17 -13.01
N VAL A 353 22.36 -3.99 -12.91
CA VAL A 353 23.78 -3.85 -12.51
C VAL A 353 24.02 -4.45 -11.14
N LEU A 354 23.16 -4.14 -10.16
CA LEU A 354 23.27 -4.66 -8.79
C LEU A 354 23.18 -6.20 -8.75
N LEU A 355 22.21 -6.78 -9.46
CA LEU A 355 22.04 -8.24 -9.52
C LEU A 355 23.25 -8.93 -10.16
N ALA A 356 23.76 -8.40 -11.27
CA ALA A 356 24.95 -8.92 -11.93
C ALA A 356 26.18 -8.82 -11.02
N ALA A 357 26.35 -7.68 -10.33
CA ALA A 357 27.46 -7.45 -9.41
C ALA A 357 27.43 -8.38 -8.17
N LEU A 358 26.22 -8.73 -7.68
CA LEU A 358 26.03 -9.72 -6.61
C LEU A 358 26.29 -11.15 -7.08
N GLY A 359 26.24 -11.40 -8.39
CA GLY A 359 26.57 -12.66 -9.01
C GLY A 359 25.41 -13.52 -9.46
N PHE A 360 24.25 -12.90 -9.60
CA PHE A 360 23.17 -13.49 -10.37
C PHE A 360 23.51 -13.41 -11.86
N ASP A 361 23.47 -14.56 -12.54
CA ASP A 361 23.67 -14.65 -13.98
C ASP A 361 22.34 -14.79 -14.75
N SER A 362 22.42 -14.87 -16.07
CA SER A 362 21.27 -15.04 -16.96
C SER A 362 20.48 -16.34 -16.77
N ARG A 363 20.98 -17.29 -15.96
CA ARG A 363 20.28 -18.54 -15.60
C ARG A 363 19.51 -18.41 -14.29
N THR A 364 19.71 -17.32 -13.55
CA THR A 364 19.01 -17.06 -12.29
C THR A 364 17.53 -16.88 -12.55
N ARG A 365 16.71 -17.69 -11.88
CA ARG A 365 15.26 -17.52 -11.89
C ARG A 365 14.88 -16.39 -10.94
N ILE A 366 14.12 -15.41 -11.42
CA ILE A 366 13.70 -14.25 -10.62
C ILE A 366 12.17 -14.18 -10.60
N TYR A 367 11.60 -14.07 -9.41
CA TYR A 367 10.23 -13.61 -9.23
C TYR A 367 10.24 -12.09 -9.05
N LEU A 368 9.58 -11.41 -9.98
CA LEU A 368 9.53 -9.95 -10.02
C LEU A 368 8.14 -9.46 -9.59
N ALA A 369 8.07 -8.80 -8.45
CA ALA A 369 6.90 -8.03 -8.04
C ALA A 369 7.13 -6.56 -8.39
N SER A 370 6.31 -6.01 -9.28
CA SER A 370 6.36 -4.61 -9.70
C SER A 370 4.97 -4.17 -10.13
N HIS A 371 4.72 -2.86 -10.15
CA HIS A 371 3.51 -2.31 -10.75
C HIS A 371 3.83 -1.63 -12.07
N LYS A 372 2.78 -1.31 -12.83
CA LYS A 372 2.95 -0.76 -14.17
C LYS A 372 3.61 0.63 -14.05
N VAL A 373 4.76 0.76 -14.69
CA VAL A 373 5.52 2.02 -14.85
C VAL A 373 4.80 2.94 -15.85
#